data_AF-A0A0P9DVN7-F1
#
_entry.id   AF-A0A0P9DVN7-F1
#
_cell.length_a   1.000
_cell.length_b   1.000
_cell.length_c   1.000
_cell.angle_alpha   90.00
_cell.angle_beta   90.00
_cell.angle_gamma   90.00
#
_symmetry.space_group_name_H-M   'P 1'
#
loop_
_entity.id
_entity.type
_entity.pdbx_description
1 polymer ?
#
loop_
_entity_poly.entity_id
_entity_poly.type
_entity_poly.pdbx_seq_one_letter_code
_entity_poly.pdbx_strand_id
1 'polypeptide(L)'
;MKINGTNQVGAVNQYKKNQEAQQAFAAGKKQKQKDQVEISSEAKELLGTEAAGASREKLEELKQSVSSGTYAVDARKLAEKIFPFLK
;
A
#
# COMPACT_ATOMS: atom_id res chain seq x y z
N MET A 1 51.03 -11.72 -55.56
CA MET A 1 50.09 -10.66 -55.12
C MET A 1 48.90 -11.34 -54.44
N LYS A 2 48.59 -11.00 -53.18
CA LYS A 2 47.43 -11.53 -52.45
C LYS A 2 46.31 -10.48 -52.51
N ILE A 3 45.19 -10.85 -53.13
CA ILE A 3 44.03 -9.97 -53.30
C ILE A 3 43.02 -10.38 -52.24
N ASN A 4 42.91 -9.61 -51.17
CA ASN A 4 41.85 -9.82 -50.18
C ASN A 4 40.54 -9.29 -50.79
N GLY A 5 39.59 -10.19 -51.03
CA GLY A 5 38.26 -9.86 -51.51
C GLY A 5 37.64 -8.79 -50.62
N THR A 6 37.02 -7.81 -51.25
CA THR A 6 36.26 -6.76 -50.59
C THR A 6 35.25 -7.41 -49.65
N ASN A 7 35.50 -7.28 -48.35
CA ASN A 7 34.55 -7.66 -47.31
C ASN A 7 33.25 -6.95 -47.66
N GLN A 8 32.18 -7.71 -47.92
CA GLN A 8 30.86 -7.19 -48.24
C GLN A 8 30.36 -6.37 -47.04
N VAL A 9 30.64 -5.08 -47.04
CA VAL A 9 30.06 -4.09 -46.13
C VAL A 9 28.60 -3.87 -46.55
N GLY A 10 27.75 -4.87 -46.33
CA GLY A 10 26.39 -4.86 -46.87
C GLY A 10 25.44 -5.93 -46.33
N ALA A 11 25.89 -6.86 -45.49
CA ALA A 11 24.97 -7.72 -44.74
C ALA A 11 24.39 -6.93 -43.55
N VAL A 12 23.56 -5.94 -43.87
CA VAL A 12 22.79 -5.16 -42.91
C VAL A 12 21.85 -6.13 -42.21
N ASN A 13 22.18 -6.49 -40.97
CA ASN A 13 21.39 -7.36 -40.11
C ASN A 13 20.08 -6.65 -39.70
N GLN A 14 19.14 -6.50 -40.64
CA GLN A 14 17.86 -5.83 -40.43
C GLN A 14 17.02 -6.51 -39.33
N TYR A 15 17.15 -7.84 -39.22
CA TYR A 15 16.51 -8.62 -38.17
C TYR A 15 17.04 -8.30 -36.76
N LYS A 16 18.36 -8.12 -36.60
CA LYS A 16 18.94 -7.75 -35.31
C LYS A 16 18.49 -6.35 -34.87
N LYS A 17 18.45 -5.41 -35.82
CA LYS A 17 17.98 -4.04 -35.57
C LYS A 17 16.50 -4.00 -35.14
N ASN A 18 15.65 -4.84 -35.71
CA ASN A 18 14.24 -4.95 -35.29
C ASN A 18 14.08 -5.57 -33.89
N GLN A 19 14.91 -6.56 -33.53
CA GLN A 19 14.91 -7.14 -32.18
C GLN A 19 15.40 -6.14 -31.12
N GLU A 20 16.47 -5.39 -31.42
CA GLU A 20 16.98 -4.32 -30.55
C GLU A 20 15.96 -3.19 -30.39
N ALA A 21 15.26 -2.79 -31.47
CA ALA A 21 14.19 -1.82 -31.40
C ALA A 21 13.01 -2.32 -30.54
N GLN A 22 12.59 -3.58 -30.68
CA GLN A 22 11.54 -4.17 -29.85
C GLN A 22 11.93 -4.26 -28.37
N GLN A 23 13.19 -4.59 -28.06
CA GLN A 23 13.70 -4.59 -26.69
C GLN A 23 13.76 -3.17 -26.10
N ALA A 24 14.16 -2.17 -26.89
CA ALA A 24 14.13 -0.76 -26.48
C ALA A 24 12.69 -0.25 -26.24
N PHE A 25 11.73 -0.67 -27.06
CA PHE A 25 10.30 -0.37 -26.85
C PHE A 25 9.72 -1.07 -25.61
N ALA A 26 10.23 -2.26 -25.24
CA ALA A 26 9.84 -2.96 -24.02
C ALA A 26 10.45 -2.32 -22.77
N ALA A 27 11.71 -1.86 -22.83
CA ALA A 27 12.38 -1.13 -21.75
C ALA A 27 11.81 0.27 -21.51
N GLY A 28 11.21 0.90 -22.54
CA GLY A 28 10.53 2.19 -22.46
C GLY A 28 9.11 2.13 -21.89
N LYS A 29 8.51 0.93 -21.76
CA LYS A 29 7.23 0.75 -21.09
C LYS A 29 7.45 0.80 -19.58
N LYS A 30 7.66 2.02 -19.06
CA LYS A 30 7.33 2.31 -17.67
C LYS A 30 5.90 1.81 -17.46
N GLN A 31 5.75 0.74 -16.68
CA GLN A 31 4.45 0.21 -16.29
C GLN A 31 3.60 1.41 -15.87
N LYS A 32 2.37 1.50 -16.41
CA LYS A 32 1.40 2.55 -16.06
C LYS A 32 1.50 2.78 -14.56
N GLN A 33 1.93 3.99 -14.17
CA GLN A 33 1.91 4.44 -12.78
C GLN A 33 0.51 4.12 -12.26
N LYS A 34 0.43 3.23 -11.27
CA LYS A 34 -0.83 2.92 -10.64
C LYS A 34 -1.10 4.05 -9.66
N ASP A 35 -2.32 4.56 -9.70
CA ASP A 35 -2.74 5.51 -8.69
C ASP A 35 -2.67 4.82 -7.32
N GLN A 36 -1.91 5.39 -6.40
CA GLN A 36 -1.77 4.92 -5.02
C GLN A 36 -2.21 6.04 -4.09
N VAL A 37 -2.99 5.67 -3.07
CA VAL A 37 -3.39 6.56 -1.99
C VAL A 37 -2.66 6.13 -0.73
N GLU A 38 -1.88 7.01 -0.13
CA GLU A 38 -1.19 6.78 1.14
C GLU A 38 -1.78 7.67 2.24
N ILE A 39 -1.78 7.17 3.48
CA ILE A 39 -2.14 7.95 4.66
C ILE A 39 -1.00 8.94 4.94
N SER A 40 -1.34 10.23 5.08
CA SER A 40 -0.36 11.30 5.34
C SER A 40 0.41 11.08 6.65
N SER A 41 1.61 11.63 6.75
CA SER A 41 2.42 11.60 7.98
C SER A 41 1.68 12.26 9.15
N GLU A 42 1.03 13.39 8.91
CA GLU A 42 0.21 14.11 9.89
C GLU A 42 -0.95 13.26 10.42
N ALA A 43 -1.67 12.55 9.53
CA ALA A 43 -2.75 11.65 9.96
C ALA A 43 -2.25 10.47 10.81
N LYS A 44 -1.04 9.98 10.55
CA LYS A 44 -0.40 8.94 11.37
C LYS A 44 -0.02 9.47 12.76
N GLU A 45 0.44 10.70 12.84
CA GLU A 45 0.78 11.35 14.11
C GLU A 45 -0.47 11.57 14.97
N LEU A 46 -1.57 12.06 14.38
CA LEU A 46 -2.85 12.21 15.08
C LEU A 46 -3.36 10.87 15.64
N LEU A 47 -3.34 9.80 14.84
CA LEU A 47 -3.73 8.46 15.28
C LEU A 47 -2.89 7.94 16.46
N GLY A 48 -1.58 8.20 16.46
CA GLY A 48 -0.66 7.76 17.50
C GLY A 48 -0.94 8.39 18.87
N THR A 49 -1.50 9.60 18.89
CA THR A 49 -1.81 10.33 20.13
C THR A 49 -3.12 9.87 20.79
N GLU A 50 -4.11 9.44 20.02
CA GLU A 50 -5.42 8.98 20.53
C GLU A 50 -5.38 7.55 21.11
N ALA A 51 -4.46 6.70 20.65
CA ALA A 51 -4.38 5.30 21.08
C ALA A 51 -4.03 5.10 22.58
N ALA A 52 -3.63 6.17 23.27
CA ALA A 52 -3.27 6.13 24.69
C ALA A 52 -4.48 6.10 25.66
N GLY A 53 -5.72 6.25 25.15
CA GLY A 53 -6.89 6.50 25.99
C GLY A 53 -7.43 5.29 26.79
N ALA A 54 -7.19 4.06 26.32
CA ALA A 54 -7.59 2.86 27.05
C ALA A 54 -6.44 2.37 27.92
N SER A 55 -6.42 2.78 29.19
CA SER A 55 -5.51 2.19 30.19
C SER A 55 -5.66 0.67 30.14
N ARG A 56 -4.57 -0.06 29.87
CA ARG A 56 -4.58 -1.54 29.77
C ARG A 56 -5.27 -2.20 30.97
N GLU A 57 -5.11 -1.60 32.15
CA GLU A 57 -5.77 -2.00 33.39
C GLU A 57 -7.29 -2.02 33.28
N LYS A 58 -7.91 -0.96 32.76
CA LYS A 58 -9.37 -0.88 32.55
C LYS A 58 -9.86 -1.94 31.58
N LEU A 59 -9.05 -2.28 30.58
CA LEU A 59 -9.38 -3.30 29.59
C LEU A 59 -9.34 -4.70 30.20
N GLU A 60 -8.33 -4.98 31.03
CA GLU A 60 -8.23 -6.26 31.74
C GLU A 60 -9.33 -6.43 32.80
N GLU A 61 -9.66 -5.39 33.55
CA GLU A 61 -10.80 -5.39 34.48
C GLU A 61 -12.12 -5.67 33.74
N LEU A 62 -12.34 -5.01 32.60
CA LEU A 62 -13.52 -5.22 31.77
C LEU A 62 -13.59 -6.67 31.29
N LYS A 63 -12.49 -7.22 30.77
CA LYS A 63 -12.42 -8.62 30.32
C LYS A 63 -12.77 -9.60 31.45
N GLN A 64 -12.27 -9.36 32.66
CA GLN A 64 -12.60 -10.17 33.83
C GLN A 64 -14.10 -10.10 34.16
N SER A 65 -14.68 -8.89 34.18
CA SER A 65 -16.12 -8.71 34.47
C SER A 65 -17.03 -9.39 33.44
N VAL A 66 -16.60 -9.44 32.18
CA VAL A 66 -17.33 -10.13 31.11
C VAL A 66 -17.21 -11.64 31.27
N SER A 67 -16.01 -12.15 31.55
CA SER A 67 -15.80 -13.60 31.73
C SER A 67 -16.48 -14.16 32.98
N SER A 68 -16.58 -13.37 34.06
CA SER A 68 -17.33 -13.71 35.27
C SER A 68 -18.85 -13.57 35.13
N GLY A 69 -19.34 -13.02 34.01
CA GLY A 69 -20.77 -12.77 33.78
C GLY A 69 -21.37 -11.68 34.68
N THR A 70 -20.55 -10.90 35.38
CA THR A 70 -21.00 -9.81 36.26
C THR A 70 -21.08 -8.46 35.55
N TYR A 71 -20.68 -8.39 34.28
CA TYR A 71 -20.79 -7.19 33.47
C TYR A 71 -22.24 -6.89 33.10
N ALA A 72 -22.76 -5.77 33.60
CA ALA A 72 -24.10 -5.28 33.27
C ALA A 72 -24.02 -4.05 32.34
N VAL A 73 -24.71 -4.12 31.21
CA VAL A 73 -24.80 -3.01 30.26
C VAL A 73 -25.84 -2.00 30.76
N ASP A 74 -25.39 -0.78 31.03
CA ASP A 74 -26.28 0.33 31.41
C ASP A 74 -26.87 0.98 30.15
N ALA A 75 -28.17 0.79 29.94
CA ALA A 75 -28.89 1.30 28.78
C ALA A 75 -28.87 2.83 28.69
N ARG A 76 -28.82 3.56 29.81
CA ARG A 76 -28.77 5.04 29.80
C ARG A 76 -27.42 5.51 29.29
N LYS A 77 -26.33 4.94 29.82
CA LYS A 77 -24.96 5.26 29.36
C LYS A 77 -24.76 4.88 27.90
N LEU A 78 -25.35 3.79 27.45
CA LEU A 78 -25.32 3.39 26.04
C LEU A 78 -26.00 4.44 25.15
N ALA A 79 -27.21 4.86 25.52
CA ALA A 79 -27.95 5.88 24.77
C ALA A 79 -27.20 7.22 24.72
N GLU A 80 -26.64 7.68 25.85
CA GLU A 80 -25.82 8.89 25.91
C GLU A 80 -24.63 8.87 24.96
N LYS A 81 -23.98 7.71 24.79
CA LYS A 81 -22.81 7.56 23.90
C LYS A 81 -23.18 7.48 22.42
N ILE A 82 -24.35 6.94 22.10
CA ILE A 82 -24.83 6.83 20.71
C ILE A 82 -25.44 8.16 20.25
N PHE A 83 -26.06 8.92 21.15
CA PHE A 83 -26.79 10.16 20.85
C PHE A 83 -26.05 11.18 19.96
N PRO A 84 -24.74 11.46 20.13
CA PRO A 84 -24.03 12.44 19.30
C PRO A 84 -23.96 12.09 17.81
N PHE A 85 -24.10 10.81 17.45
CA PHE A 85 -23.99 10.32 16.07
C PHE A 85 -25.35 10.20 15.36
N LEU A 86 -26.45 10.40 16.09
CA LEU A 86 -27.82 10.34 15.55
C LEU A 86 -28.40 11.72 15.21
N LYS A 87 -27.62 12.79 15.41
CA LYS A 87 -28.04 14.17 15.15
C LYS A 87 -27.75 14.60 13.71
#